data_AF-A0A7K5KFN6-F1
#
_entry.id   AF-A0A7K5KFN6-F1
#
_cell.length_a   1.000
_cell.length_b   1.000
_cell.length_c   1.000
_cell.angle_alpha   90.00
_cell.angle_beta   90.00
_cell.angle_gamma   90.00
#
_symmetry.space_group_name_H-M   'P 1'
#
loop_
_entity.id
_entity.type
_entity.pdbx_description
1 polymer ?
#
loop_
_entity_poly.entity_id
_entity_poly.type
_entity_poly.pdbx_seq_one_letter_code
_entity_poly.pdbx_strand_id
1 'polypeptide(L)'
;QDTVVALQALSLYGALTYAKSRAASKVMLQSGGNFQQDFQVDPTNRLLLQRMSLPRVPGEYSVEVSGEGCVYLQTSLRYNVQPTQEDAPFMLHVYTTPETCVESKAHKVFDIGINVSYTGERNSSNMVIVDVKMLSGFIPLKSSVRKVRMLFVIQTTLKHRMIKLLRLEKT
;
A
#
# COMPACT_ATOMS: atom_id res chain seq x y z
N GLN A 1 -6.87 -22.75 15.77
CA GLN A 1 -7.49 -23.46 14.63
C GLN A 1 -6.85 -22.99 13.32
N ASP A 2 -6.71 -21.68 13.12
CA ASP A 2 -6.19 -21.05 11.89
C ASP A 2 -4.80 -21.54 11.44
N THR A 3 -3.87 -21.73 12.37
CA THR A 3 -2.51 -22.19 12.05
C THR A 3 -2.49 -23.60 11.44
N VAL A 4 -3.34 -24.51 11.91
CA VAL A 4 -3.39 -25.90 11.43
C VAL A 4 -3.91 -25.94 9.99
N VAL A 5 -4.96 -25.17 9.71
CA VAL A 5 -5.54 -25.07 8.37
C VAL A 5 -4.56 -24.40 7.40
N ALA A 6 -3.85 -23.36 7.84
CA ALA A 6 -2.83 -22.69 7.02
C ALA A 6 -1.67 -23.62 6.64
N LEU A 7 -1.16 -24.41 7.59
CA LEU A 7 -0.09 -25.38 7.33
C LEU A 7 -0.54 -26.50 6.38
N GLN A 8 -1.78 -26.95 6.52
CA GLN A 8 -2.36 -27.92 5.59
C GLN A 8 -2.45 -27.36 4.17
N ALA A 9 -2.95 -26.13 4.01
CA ALA A 9 -3.05 -25.47 2.71
C ALA A 9 -1.66 -25.25 2.06
N LEU A 10 -0.66 -24.80 2.83
CA LEU A 10 0.70 -24.61 2.34
C LEU A 10 1.35 -25.93 1.92
N SER A 11 1.08 -27.02 2.65
CA SER A 11 1.61 -28.34 2.32
C SER A 11 1.02 -28.87 1.00
N LEU A 12 -0.29 -28.69 0.80
CA LEU A 12 -0.96 -29.06 -0.45
C LEU A 12 -0.45 -28.21 -1.63
N TYR A 13 -0.30 -26.90 -1.43
CA TYR A 13 0.28 -26.01 -2.45
C TYR A 13 1.73 -26.40 -2.80
N GLY A 14 2.54 -26.74 -1.78
CA GLY A 14 3.90 -27.23 -1.98
C GLY A 14 3.94 -28.52 -2.81
N ALA A 15 3.02 -29.45 -2.58
CA ALA A 15 2.93 -30.68 -3.36
C ALA A 15 2.58 -30.45 -4.83
N LEU A 16 1.79 -29.42 -5.14
CA LEU A 16 1.39 -29.09 -6.53
C LEU A 16 2.45 -28.28 -7.29
N THR A 17 3.20 -27.44 -6.58
CA THR A 17 4.17 -26.52 -7.21
C THR A 17 5.61 -27.04 -7.22
N TYR A 18 5.91 -28.02 -6.37
CA TYR A 18 7.25 -28.58 -6.27
C TYR A 18 7.52 -29.61 -7.38
N ALA A 19 8.43 -29.26 -8.29
CA ALA A 19 9.01 -30.21 -9.22
C ALA A 19 10.17 -30.98 -8.54
N LYS A 20 10.10 -32.32 -8.55
CA LYS A 20 11.19 -33.20 -8.08
C LYS A 20 12.39 -33.22 -9.03
N SER A 21 12.16 -32.84 -10.29
CA SER A 21 13.17 -32.82 -11.35
C SER A 21 14.27 -31.81 -11.05
N ARG A 22 15.52 -32.16 -11.40
CA ARG A 22 16.64 -31.20 -11.39
C ARG A 22 16.67 -30.33 -12.64
N ALA A 23 15.77 -30.55 -13.59
CA ALA A 23 15.70 -29.75 -14.81
C ALA A 23 15.35 -28.29 -14.48
N ALA A 24 16.12 -27.37 -15.07
CA ALA A 24 15.85 -25.95 -14.94
C ALA A 24 14.59 -25.57 -15.75
N SER A 25 13.79 -24.67 -15.20
CA SER A 25 12.72 -23.99 -15.92
C SER A 25 13.28 -22.71 -16.53
N LYS A 26 13.07 -22.53 -17.84
CA LYS A 26 13.51 -21.35 -18.57
C LYS A 26 12.31 -20.43 -18.77
N VAL A 27 12.47 -19.18 -18.35
CA VAL A 27 11.49 -18.09 -18.60
C VAL A 27 12.10 -17.15 -19.61
N MET A 28 11.44 -17.00 -20.75
CA MET A 28 11.85 -16.13 -21.84
C MET A 28 10.90 -14.93 -21.90
N LEU A 29 11.45 -13.74 -21.71
CA LEU A 29 10.73 -12.48 -21.79
C LEU A 29 11.15 -11.77 -23.08
N GLN A 30 10.17 -11.41 -23.90
CA GLN A 30 10.40 -10.73 -25.17
C GLN A 30 9.52 -9.48 -25.27
N SER A 31 9.96 -8.55 -26.11
CA SER A 31 9.20 -7.36 -26.51
C SER A 31 9.40 -7.16 -28.00
N GLY A 32 8.44 -6.48 -28.67
CA GLY A 32 8.60 -6.10 -30.08
C GLY A 32 9.96 -5.43 -30.34
N GLY A 33 10.65 -5.83 -31.42
CA GLY A 33 12.03 -5.45 -31.74
C GLY A 33 13.04 -6.57 -31.44
N ASN A 34 14.23 -6.22 -30.95
CA ASN A 34 15.36 -7.14 -30.68
C ASN A 34 15.57 -7.42 -29.17
N PHE A 35 14.59 -7.11 -28.33
CA PHE A 35 14.72 -7.30 -26.88
C PHE A 35 14.27 -8.70 -26.47
N GLN A 36 15.20 -9.46 -25.91
CA GLN A 36 14.94 -10.75 -25.29
C GLN A 36 15.78 -10.87 -24.02
N GLN A 37 15.15 -11.33 -22.93
CA GLN A 37 15.82 -11.71 -21.71
C GLN A 37 15.37 -13.10 -21.28
N ASP A 38 16.35 -13.94 -21.00
CA ASP A 38 16.11 -15.27 -20.44
C ASP A 38 16.41 -15.28 -18.94
N PHE A 39 15.57 -15.95 -18.17
CA PHE A 39 15.80 -16.33 -16.78
C PHE A 39 15.81 -17.84 -16.67
N GLN A 40 16.64 -18.37 -15.77
CA GLN A 40 16.68 -19.80 -15.47
C GLN A 40 16.42 -20.02 -13.99
N VAL A 41 15.48 -20.91 -13.69
CA VAL A 41 15.10 -21.27 -12.33
C VAL A 41 15.33 -22.77 -12.14
N ASP A 42 16.21 -23.12 -11.23
CA ASP A 42 16.60 -24.48 -10.87
C ASP A 42 16.55 -24.68 -9.35
N PRO A 43 16.74 -25.90 -8.82
CA PRO A 43 16.68 -26.15 -7.39
C PRO A 43 17.67 -25.35 -6.53
N THR A 44 18.78 -24.89 -7.10
CA THR A 44 19.83 -24.11 -6.41
C THR A 44 19.46 -22.64 -6.29
N ASN A 45 18.70 -22.09 -7.24
CA ASN A 45 18.35 -20.66 -7.26
C ASN A 45 16.84 -20.38 -7.10
N ARG A 46 15.99 -21.40 -6.84
CA ARG A 46 14.54 -21.25 -6.63
C ARG A 46 14.11 -20.29 -5.52
N LEU A 47 14.99 -19.99 -4.56
CA LEU A 47 14.75 -19.03 -3.49
C LEU A 47 15.32 -17.64 -3.81
N LEU A 48 16.10 -17.52 -4.88
CA LEU A 48 16.70 -16.27 -5.32
C LEU A 48 15.70 -15.51 -6.20
N LEU A 49 15.39 -14.29 -5.78
CA LEU A 49 14.56 -13.39 -6.56
C LEU A 49 15.37 -12.75 -7.69
N GLN A 50 15.04 -13.11 -8.92
CA GLN A 50 15.63 -12.55 -10.13
C GLN A 50 14.76 -11.38 -10.61
N ARG A 51 15.37 -10.23 -10.93
CA ARG A 51 14.67 -9.01 -11.34
C ARG A 51 15.38 -8.33 -12.50
N MET A 52 14.60 -7.65 -13.33
CA MET A 52 15.09 -6.82 -14.42
C MET A 52 14.17 -5.61 -14.59
N SER A 53 14.77 -4.46 -14.92
CA SER A 53 14.02 -3.30 -15.40
C SER A 53 13.69 -3.48 -16.88
N LEU A 54 12.42 -3.30 -17.23
CA LEU A 54 11.99 -3.31 -18.62
C LEU A 54 12.60 -2.11 -19.37
N PRO A 55 13.08 -2.28 -20.62
CA PRO A 55 13.81 -1.24 -21.34
C PRO A 55 12.93 -0.03 -21.70
N ARG A 56 11.63 -0.25 -21.92
CA ARG A 56 10.67 0.81 -22.27
C ARG A 56 9.33 0.59 -21.59
N VAL A 57 8.76 1.66 -21.03
CA VAL A 57 7.42 1.63 -20.44
C VAL A 57 6.66 2.88 -20.89
N PRO A 58 5.42 2.77 -21.42
CA PRO A 58 4.68 1.53 -21.70
C PRO A 58 5.27 0.75 -22.89
N GLY A 59 4.99 -0.55 -22.94
CA GLY A 59 5.43 -1.46 -24.01
C GLY A 59 4.69 -2.80 -23.96
N GLU A 60 4.71 -3.53 -25.06
CA GLU A 60 4.12 -4.87 -25.17
C GLU A 60 5.19 -5.94 -24.94
N TYR A 61 4.95 -6.80 -23.96
CA TYR A 61 5.87 -7.85 -23.53
C TYR A 61 5.17 -9.20 -23.54
N SER A 62 5.82 -10.23 -24.06
CA SER A 62 5.38 -11.63 -23.99
C SER A 62 6.32 -12.43 -23.09
N VAL A 63 5.75 -13.41 -22.37
CA VAL A 63 6.51 -14.32 -21.51
C VAL A 63 6.17 -15.75 -21.89
N GLU A 64 7.21 -16.52 -22.17
CA GLU A 64 7.13 -17.95 -22.42
C GLU A 64 7.89 -18.71 -21.35
N VAL A 65 7.29 -19.77 -20.82
CA VAL A 65 7.91 -20.61 -19.80
C VAL A 65 8.02 -22.03 -20.36
N SER A 66 9.21 -22.61 -20.24
CA SER A 66 9.49 -23.99 -20.65
C SER A 66 10.21 -24.74 -19.52
N GLY A 67 9.94 -26.03 -19.39
CA GLY A 67 10.48 -26.90 -18.33
C GLY A 67 9.39 -27.48 -17.43
N GLU A 68 9.81 -28.15 -16.36
CA GLU A 68 8.92 -28.96 -15.49
C GLU A 68 8.57 -28.27 -14.16
N GLY A 69 9.14 -27.09 -13.87
CA GLY A 69 8.92 -26.36 -12.63
C GLY A 69 7.87 -25.25 -12.74
N CYS A 70 7.29 -24.87 -11.60
CA CYS A 70 6.45 -23.68 -11.50
C CYS A 70 7.31 -22.44 -11.20
N VAL A 71 7.08 -21.35 -11.93
CA VAL A 71 7.74 -20.06 -11.70
C VAL A 71 6.69 -18.99 -11.41
N TYR A 72 6.95 -18.16 -10.40
CA TYR A 72 6.12 -17.01 -10.07
C TYR A 72 6.68 -15.74 -10.72
N LEU A 73 5.92 -15.17 -11.65
CA LEU A 73 6.26 -13.92 -12.33
C LEU A 73 5.44 -12.77 -11.74
N GLN A 74 6.10 -11.66 -11.42
CA GLN A 74 5.43 -10.44 -10.94
C GLN A 74 6.00 -9.20 -11.62
N THR A 75 5.12 -8.38 -12.18
CA THR A 75 5.47 -7.09 -12.80
C THR A 75 4.94 -5.95 -11.94
N SER A 76 5.75 -4.90 -11.75
CA SER A 76 5.37 -3.72 -10.96
C SER A 76 5.76 -2.45 -11.70
N LEU A 77 4.79 -1.58 -11.99
CA LEU A 77 4.99 -0.24 -12.53
C LEU A 77 4.72 0.79 -11.44
N ARG A 78 5.65 1.73 -11.23
CA ARG A 78 5.50 2.84 -10.28
C ARG A 78 5.70 4.16 -11.03
N TYR A 79 4.69 5.02 -10.99
CA TYR A 79 4.72 6.36 -11.57
C TYR A 79 3.90 7.31 -10.71
N ASN A 80 4.25 8.60 -10.76
CA ASN A 80 3.54 9.63 -10.03
C ASN A 80 2.50 10.27 -10.96
N VAL A 81 1.26 10.35 -10.48
CA VAL A 81 0.18 11.09 -11.13
C VAL A 81 -0.29 12.15 -10.15
N GLN A 82 -0.62 13.34 -10.65
CA GLN A 82 -1.30 14.34 -9.83
C GLN A 82 -2.76 13.88 -9.65
N PRO A 83 -3.23 13.65 -8.41
CA PRO A 83 -4.60 13.24 -8.18
C PRO A 83 -5.57 14.34 -8.65
N THR A 84 -6.52 14.00 -9.51
CA THR A 84 -7.71 14.80 -9.81
C THR A 84 -8.67 14.72 -8.62
N GLN A 85 -9.22 15.85 -8.17
CA GLN A 85 -10.15 15.87 -7.01
C GLN A 85 -11.46 15.12 -7.29
N GLU A 86 -11.86 14.96 -8.55
CA GLU A 86 -13.16 14.41 -8.93
C GLU A 86 -13.26 12.88 -8.76
N ASP A 87 -12.14 12.16 -8.79
CA ASP A 87 -12.15 10.68 -8.77
C ASP A 87 -12.09 10.08 -7.35
N ALA A 88 -11.99 10.91 -6.31
CA ALA A 88 -11.84 10.43 -4.94
C ALA A 88 -13.20 10.26 -4.24
N PRO A 89 -13.52 9.06 -3.69
CA PRO A 89 -14.77 8.83 -2.96
C PRO A 89 -14.81 9.50 -1.56
N PHE A 90 -13.78 10.28 -1.22
CA PHE A 90 -13.68 11.04 0.01
C PHE A 90 -13.09 12.42 -0.26
N MET A 91 -13.72 13.44 0.29
CA MET A 91 -13.14 14.77 0.41
C MET A 91 -12.39 14.87 1.75
N LEU A 92 -11.08 15.10 1.66
CA LEU A 92 -10.17 15.28 2.80
C LEU A 92 -9.66 16.72 2.81
N HIS A 93 -9.96 17.45 3.87
CA HIS A 93 -9.45 18.80 4.11
C HIS A 93 -8.66 18.83 5.41
N VAL A 94 -7.40 19.25 5.34
CA VAL A 94 -6.48 19.32 6.47
C VAL A 94 -6.06 20.76 6.67
N TYR A 95 -6.12 21.24 7.91
CA TYR A 95 -5.73 22.60 8.29
C TYR A 95 -5.03 22.59 9.65
N THR A 96 -4.32 23.67 9.97
CA THR A 96 -3.66 23.84 11.27
C THR A 96 -4.28 24.98 12.05
N THR A 97 -4.14 24.94 13.38
CA THR A 97 -4.52 26.03 14.25
C THR A 97 -3.37 26.29 15.24
N PRO A 98 -2.70 27.45 15.16
CA PRO A 98 -2.91 28.53 14.18
C PRO A 98 -2.51 28.14 12.74
N GLU A 99 -3.07 28.81 11.74
CA GLU A 99 -2.70 28.60 10.33
C GLU A 99 -1.29 29.12 10.02
N THR A 100 -0.86 30.15 10.73
CA THR A 100 0.47 30.77 10.58
C THR A 100 1.26 30.67 11.87
N CYS A 101 2.56 30.42 11.73
CA CYS A 101 3.49 30.29 12.86
C CYS A 101 4.06 31.65 13.28
N VAL A 102 3.19 32.63 13.57
CA VAL A 102 3.64 33.97 14.00
C VAL A 102 3.98 33.99 15.50
N GLU A 103 3.28 33.20 16.30
CA GLU A 103 3.54 33.09 17.74
C GLU A 103 4.66 32.09 18.04
N SER A 104 5.55 32.45 18.95
CA SER A 104 6.67 31.59 19.40
C SER A 104 6.21 30.22 19.94
N LYS A 105 4.98 30.15 20.48
CA LYS A 105 4.34 28.92 20.96
C LYS A 105 3.91 27.99 19.82
N ALA A 106 3.49 28.53 18.67
CA ALA A 106 3.04 27.76 17.51
C ALA A 106 4.17 26.89 16.92
N HIS A 107 5.43 27.29 17.09
CA HIS A 107 6.60 26.49 16.68
C HIS A 107 6.84 25.26 17.56
N LYS A 108 6.25 25.21 18.75
CA LYS A 108 6.39 24.11 19.70
C LYS A 108 5.13 23.26 19.77
N VAL A 109 3.96 23.88 19.72
CA VAL A 109 2.66 23.21 19.86
C VAL A 109 1.64 23.83 18.93
N PHE A 110 0.95 23.00 18.16
CA PHE A 110 -0.18 23.43 17.32
C PHE A 110 -1.17 22.28 17.13
N ASP A 111 -2.40 22.62 16.74
CA ASP A 111 -3.45 21.64 16.47
C ASP A 111 -3.55 21.39 14.94
N ILE A 112 -3.76 20.13 14.55
CA ILE A 112 -4.11 19.71 13.20
C ILE A 112 -5.59 19.36 13.18
N GLY A 113 -6.35 20.09 12.37
CA GLY A 113 -7.73 19.79 12.04
C GLY A 113 -7.81 18.89 10.80
N ILE A 114 -8.44 17.73 10.94
CA ILE A 114 -8.69 16.78 9.86
C ILE A 114 -10.19 16.70 9.64
N ASN A 115 -10.62 17.06 8.44
CA ASN A 115 -12.00 17.05 8.03
C ASN A 115 -12.20 16.05 6.89
N VAL A 116 -13.01 15.01 7.12
CA VAL A 116 -13.28 13.95 6.15
C VAL A 116 -14.78 13.84 5.90
N SER A 117 -15.17 13.80 4.63
CA SER A 117 -16.55 13.47 4.23
C SER A 117 -16.54 12.45 3.09
N TYR A 118 -17.46 11.48 3.16
CA TYR A 118 -17.67 10.51 2.10
C TYR A 118 -18.48 11.16 0.96
N THR A 119 -17.97 11.07 -0.26
CA THR A 119 -18.56 11.63 -1.50
C THR A 119 -18.78 10.57 -2.57
N GLY A 120 -18.58 9.29 -2.24
CA GLY A 120 -18.81 8.18 -3.16
C GLY A 120 -20.28 7.91 -3.44
N GLU A 121 -20.54 7.03 -4.40
CA GLU A 121 -21.88 6.73 -4.92
C GLU A 121 -22.83 6.05 -3.92
N ARG A 122 -22.28 5.42 -2.86
CA ARG A 122 -23.10 4.70 -1.88
C ARG A 122 -23.67 5.66 -0.84
N ASN A 123 -24.68 5.23 -0.10
CA ASN A 123 -25.29 6.05 0.96
C ASN A 123 -24.37 6.29 2.18
N SER A 124 -23.35 5.46 2.38
CA SER A 124 -22.37 5.58 3.47
C SER A 124 -21.16 4.67 3.24
N SER A 125 -20.01 5.03 3.81
CA SER A 125 -18.89 4.11 3.97
C SER A 125 -19.07 3.23 5.22
N ASN A 126 -18.47 2.03 5.21
CA ASN A 126 -18.51 1.10 6.35
C ASN A 126 -17.43 1.46 7.38
N MET A 127 -16.17 1.08 7.11
CA MET A 127 -15.01 1.42 7.94
C MET A 127 -14.07 2.35 7.17
N VAL A 128 -13.59 3.40 7.85
CA VAL A 128 -12.58 4.32 7.30
C VAL A 128 -11.41 4.40 8.24
N ILE A 129 -10.21 4.28 7.68
CA ILE A 129 -8.94 4.43 8.38
C ILE A 129 -8.28 5.71 7.83
N VAL A 130 -7.93 6.62 8.74
CA VAL A 130 -7.18 7.83 8.41
C VAL A 130 -5.77 7.65 8.92
N ASP A 131 -4.80 7.57 7.99
CA ASP A 131 -3.38 7.53 8.32
C ASP A 131 -2.80 8.95 8.23
N VAL A 132 -2.08 9.37 9.28
CA VAL A 132 -1.53 10.71 9.40
C VAL A 132 -0.03 10.62 9.59
N LYS A 133 0.72 10.96 8.54
CA LYS A 133 2.17 11.05 8.61
C LYS A 133 2.57 12.39 9.24
N MET A 134 3.25 12.33 10.38
CA MET A 134 3.70 13.52 11.10
C MET A 134 4.89 14.19 10.42
N LEU A 135 5.02 15.50 10.64
CA LEU A 135 6.25 16.23 10.31
C LEU A 135 7.41 15.75 11.19
N SER A 136 8.62 15.74 10.63
CA SER A 136 9.82 15.36 11.37
C SER A 136 10.01 16.25 12.60
N GLY A 137 10.28 15.63 13.76
CA GLY A 137 10.46 16.34 15.03
C GLY A 137 9.17 16.72 15.76
N PHE A 138 8.01 16.24 15.31
CA PHE A 138 6.73 16.41 16.00
C PHE A 138 6.10 15.08 16.37
N ILE A 139 5.50 15.04 17.56
CA ILE A 139 4.73 13.89 18.05
C ILE A 139 3.33 14.32 18.47
N PRO A 140 2.30 13.49 18.27
CA PRO A 140 0.97 13.80 18.76
C PRO A 140 0.90 13.63 20.28
N LEU A 141 0.31 14.61 20.96
CA LEU A 141 0.03 14.53 22.38
C LEU A 141 -0.94 13.38 22.63
N LYS A 142 -0.50 12.40 23.43
CA LYS A 142 -1.29 11.19 23.76
C LYS A 142 -2.69 11.51 24.28
N SER A 143 -2.86 12.60 25.03
CA SER A 143 -4.16 13.04 25.54
C SER A 143 -5.14 13.43 24.42
N SER A 144 -4.66 14.09 23.36
CA SER A 144 -5.48 14.45 22.19
C SER A 144 -5.90 13.20 21.40
N VAL A 145 -4.98 12.26 21.19
CA VAL A 145 -5.26 10.98 20.50
C VAL A 145 -6.31 10.16 21.27
N ARG A 146 -6.22 10.11 22.59
CA ARG A 146 -7.22 9.43 23.43
C ARG A 146 -8.61 10.06 23.31
N LYS A 147 -8.71 11.40 23.21
CA LYS A 147 -9.99 12.08 22.97
C LYS A 147 -10.60 11.68 21.62
N VAL A 148 -9.77 11.59 20.58
CA VAL A 148 -10.20 11.11 19.25
C VAL A 148 -10.71 9.66 19.31
N ARG A 149 -10.02 8.78 20.06
CA ARG A 149 -10.44 7.38 20.26
C ARG A 149 -11.77 7.25 21.01
N MET A 150 -11.99 8.04 22.06
CA MET A 150 -13.27 8.02 22.80
C MET A 150 -14.45 8.49 21.95
N LEU A 151 -14.22 9.45 21.03
CA LEU A 151 -15.22 9.91 20.07
C LEU A 151 -15.51 8.89 18.94
N PHE A 152 -14.81 7.76 18.89
CA PHE A 152 -14.95 6.74 17.84
C PHE A 152 -15.91 5.59 18.21
N VAL A 153 -16.40 5.55 19.46
CA VAL A 153 -17.31 4.49 19.94
C VAL A 153 -18.75 4.68 19.41
N ILE A 154 -19.08 5.84 18.83
CA ILE A 154 -20.43 6.11 18.30
C ILE A 154 -20.30 6.80 16.93
N GLN A 155 -20.16 6.02 15.85
CA GLN A 155 -20.79 6.26 14.54
C GLN A 155 -20.18 5.31 13.49
N THR A 156 -20.84 4.18 13.27
CA THR A 156 -20.50 3.15 12.28
C THR A 156 -20.95 3.50 10.86
N THR A 157 -21.14 4.77 10.55
CA THR A 157 -21.54 5.25 9.22
C THR A 157 -21.10 6.70 9.05
N LEU A 158 -20.16 6.96 8.13
CA LEU A 158 -19.88 8.32 7.65
C LEU A 158 -21.01 8.73 6.68
N LYS A 159 -22.15 9.14 7.23
CA LYS A 159 -23.15 9.94 6.51
C LYS A 159 -22.84 11.45 6.59
N HIS A 160 -22.03 11.87 7.57
CA HIS A 160 -21.79 13.26 7.93
C HIS A 160 -20.29 13.59 8.00
N ARG A 161 -19.98 14.87 7.82
CA ARG A 161 -18.65 15.49 7.93
C ARG A 161 -18.01 15.16 9.29
N MET A 162 -16.85 14.49 9.29
CA MET A 162 -16.08 14.19 10.49
C MET A 162 -14.95 15.21 10.65
N ILE A 163 -14.95 15.96 11.75
CA ILE A 163 -13.85 16.89 12.11
C ILE A 163 -13.15 16.35 13.35
N LYS A 164 -11.83 16.14 13.28
CA LYS A 164 -10.98 15.72 14.40
C LYS A 164 -9.80 16.66 14.56
N LEU A 165 -9.45 16.94 15.81
CA LEU A 165 -8.32 17.78 16.19
C LEU A 165 -7.25 16.92 16.87
N LEU A 166 -6.03 16.96 16.34
CA LEU A 166 -4.85 16.33 16.92
C LEU A 166 -3.87 17.41 17.34
N ARG A 167 -3.45 17.39 18.61
CA ARG A 167 -2.45 18.35 19.10
C ARG A 167 -1.06 17.77 18.93
N LEU A 168 -0.18 18.49 18.27
CA LEU A 168 1.23 18.13 18.12
C LEU A 168 2.12 18.91 19.08
N GLU A 169 3.19 18.27 19.53
CA GLU A 169 4.27 18.89 20.30
C GLU A 169 5.62 18.55 19.66
N LYS A 170 6.53 19.52 19.65
CA LYS A 170 7.90 19.36 19.15
C LYS A 170 8.74 18.55 20.15
N THR A 171 9.45 17.53 19.65
CA THR A 171 10.41 16.74 20.44
C THR A 171 11.69 17.50 20.75
#